data_AF-A0A4Y7TTF8-F1
#
_entry.id   AF-A0A4Y7TTF8-F1
#
_cell.length_a   1.000
_cell.length_b   1.000
_cell.length_c   1.000
_cell.angle_alpha   90.00
_cell.angle_beta   90.00
_cell.angle_gamma   90.00
#
_symmetry.space_group_name_H-M   'P 1'
#
loop_
_entity.id
_entity.type
_entity.pdbx_description
1 polymer ?
#
loop_
_entity_poly.entity_id
_entity_poly.type
_entity_poly.pdbx_seq_one_letter_code
_entity_poly.pdbx_strand_id
1 'polypeptide(L)'
;MDPTRLFASNSPPDPGEVVTLNNRIEDLTSSISQMEAQLQVMKVELKRHQNALSAFRRIPQEILGEIFLYACPSEGQVVRFGLVCRMWRKATLSTHQLWTTIAISKWLLTFDLDPRYLGYLGWNLPA
;
A
#
# COMPACT_ATOMS: atom_id res chain seq x y z
N MET A 1 5.24 -48.16 4.07
CA MET A 1 6.29 -48.47 5.07
C MET A 1 6.24 -47.39 6.13
N ASP A 2 6.46 -47.75 7.39
CA ASP A 2 6.47 -46.79 8.50
C ASP A 2 7.90 -46.27 8.72
N PRO A 3 8.20 -44.98 8.47
CA PRO A 3 9.54 -44.41 8.58
C PRO A 3 9.95 -44.12 10.04
N THR A 4 9.18 -44.51 11.05
CA THR A 4 9.49 -44.23 12.47
C THR A 4 10.90 -44.66 12.90
N ARG A 5 11.46 -45.73 12.30
CA ARG A 5 12.84 -46.17 12.57
C ARG A 5 13.90 -45.11 12.25
N LEU A 6 13.64 -44.23 11.28
CA LEU A 6 14.57 -43.18 10.85
C LEU A 6 14.68 -42.04 11.86
N PHE A 7 13.69 -41.88 12.73
CA PHE A 7 13.74 -40.91 13.83
C PHE A 7 14.42 -41.49 15.09
N ALA A 8 14.71 -42.79 15.10
CA ALA A 8 15.35 -43.50 16.20
C ALA A 8 16.76 -44.04 15.87
N SER A 9 17.19 -43.96 14.60
CA SER A 9 18.48 -44.47 14.12
C SER A 9 19.10 -43.56 13.06
N ASN A 10 20.43 -43.48 13.02
CA ASN A 10 21.19 -42.74 12.00
C ASN A 10 21.44 -43.56 10.70
N SER A 11 20.70 -44.65 10.47
CA SER A 11 20.80 -45.42 9.22
C SER A 11 20.24 -44.62 8.04
N PRO A 12 20.85 -44.71 6.84
CA PRO A 12 20.32 -44.01 5.67
C PRO A 12 18.93 -44.56 5.29
N PRO A 13 18.00 -43.69 4.83
CA PRO A 13 16.67 -44.11 4.41
C PRO A 13 16.73 -44.90 3.11
N ASP A 14 15.86 -45.91 2.99
CA ASP A 14 15.68 -46.61 1.72
C ASP A 14 14.83 -45.78 0.74
N PRO A 15 14.84 -46.09 -0.57
CA PRO A 15 14.10 -45.31 -1.57
C PRO A 15 12.58 -45.18 -1.29
N GLY A 16 11.94 -46.20 -0.71
CA GLY A 16 10.51 -46.17 -0.38
C GLY A 16 10.20 -45.26 0.81
N GLU A 17 11.10 -45.21 1.79
CA GLU A 17 11.03 -44.25 2.90
C GLU A 17 11.26 -42.82 2.45
N VAL A 18 12.22 -42.59 1.54
CA VAL A 18 12.45 -41.26 0.94
C VAL A 18 11.20 -40.76 0.23
N VAL A 19 10.53 -41.59 -0.58
CA VAL A 19 9.26 -41.22 -1.23
C VAL A 19 8.17 -40.92 -0.20
N THR A 20 8.04 -41.75 0.84
CA THR A 20 7.04 -41.55 1.90
C THR A 20 7.27 -40.23 2.63
N LEU A 21 8.52 -39.91 2.98
CA LEU A 21 8.88 -38.66 3.65
C LEU A 21 8.70 -37.45 2.74
N ASN A 22 9.08 -37.53 1.46
CA ASN A 22 8.88 -36.45 0.50
C ASN A 22 7.40 -36.11 0.31
N ASN A 23 6.54 -37.13 0.15
CA ASN A 23 5.09 -36.92 0.09
C ASN A 23 4.58 -36.24 1.37
N ARG A 24 5.08 -36.67 2.55
CA ARG A 24 4.69 -36.06 3.82
C ARG A 24 5.17 -34.61 3.95
N ILE A 25 6.37 -34.30 3.47
CA ILE A 25 6.90 -32.94 3.40
C ILE A 25 6.03 -32.08 2.49
N GLU A 26 5.65 -32.58 1.32
CA GLU A 26 4.77 -31.90 0.38
C GLU A 26 3.39 -31.63 0.98
N ASP A 27 2.77 -32.63 1.61
CA ASP A 27 1.49 -32.50 2.30
C ASP A 27 1.53 -31.44 3.41
N LEU A 28 2.57 -31.47 4.24
CA LEU A 28 2.75 -30.51 5.33
C LEU A 28 3.02 -29.11 4.80
N THR A 29 3.83 -28.98 3.75
CA THR A 29 4.14 -27.68 3.12
C THR A 29 2.89 -27.06 2.49
N SER A 30 2.07 -27.89 1.84
CA SER A 30 0.76 -27.49 1.31
C SER A 30 -0.19 -27.04 2.41
N SER A 31 -0.25 -27.81 3.51
CA SER A 31 -1.08 -27.47 4.68
C SER A 31 -0.66 -26.16 5.34
N ILE A 32 0.65 -25.93 5.50
CA ILE A 32 1.21 -24.66 6.01
C ILE A 32 0.77 -23.50 5.10
N SER A 33 0.97 -23.64 3.80
CA SER A 33 0.62 -22.61 2.81
C SER A 33 -0.87 -22.27 2.87
N GLN A 34 -1.74 -23.28 3.01
CA GLN A 34 -3.19 -23.09 3.14
C GLN A 34 -3.55 -22.34 4.43
N MET A 35 -2.99 -22.74 5.57
CA MET A 35 -3.25 -22.10 6.85
C MET A 35 -2.76 -20.64 6.88
N GLU A 36 -1.59 -20.37 6.28
CA GLU A 36 -1.09 -19.01 6.13
C GLU A 36 -2.03 -18.14 5.29
N ALA A 37 -2.55 -18.65 4.18
CA ALA A 37 -3.52 -17.95 3.35
C ALA A 37 -4.81 -17.63 4.15
N GLN A 38 -5.33 -18.60 4.90
CA GLN A 38 -6.51 -18.39 5.76
C GLN A 38 -6.25 -17.33 6.84
N LEU A 39 -5.08 -17.38 7.49
CA LEU A 39 -4.68 -16.41 8.49
C LEU A 39 -4.59 -14.99 7.90
N GLN A 40 -4.08 -14.84 6.68
CA GLN A 40 -4.06 -13.54 6.00
C GLN A 40 -5.46 -13.01 5.73
N VAL A 41 -6.38 -13.85 5.25
CA VAL A 41 -7.79 -13.48 5.04
C VAL A 41 -8.42 -13.00 6.36
N MET A 42 -8.25 -13.75 7.44
CA MET A 42 -8.80 -13.37 8.76
C MET A 42 -8.19 -12.08 9.30
N LYS A 43 -6.88 -11.84 9.10
CA LYS A 43 -6.23 -10.59 9.49
C LYS A 43 -6.79 -9.39 8.73
N VAL A 44 -7.03 -9.53 7.43
CA VAL A 44 -7.66 -8.48 6.61
C VAL A 44 -9.06 -8.18 7.14
N GLU A 45 -9.85 -9.21 7.45
CA GLU A 45 -11.19 -9.05 7.98
C GLU A 45 -11.20 -8.39 9.37
N LEU A 46 -10.32 -8.82 10.27
CA LEU A 46 -10.14 -8.20 11.59
C LEU A 46 -9.83 -6.71 11.45
N LYS A 47 -8.87 -6.36 10.60
CA LYS A 47 -8.48 -4.96 10.37
C LYS A 47 -9.62 -4.15 9.76
N ARG A 48 -10.44 -4.74 8.88
CA ARG A 48 -11.64 -4.10 8.33
C ARG A 48 -12.62 -3.71 9.44
N HIS A 49 -12.89 -4.62 10.37
CA HIS A 49 -13.80 -4.36 11.50
C HIS A 49 -13.21 -3.35 12.49
N GLN A 50 -11.93 -3.47 12.85
CA GLN A 50 -11.24 -2.47 13.68
C GLN A 50 -11.29 -1.08 13.05
N ASN A 51 -11.04 -0.98 11.74
CA ASN A 51 -11.12 0.28 11.02
C ASN A 51 -12.55 0.85 11.02
N ALA A 52 -13.58 0.00 10.98
CA ALA A 52 -14.98 0.41 11.07
C ALA A 52 -15.35 0.98 12.45
N LEU A 53 -14.73 0.44 13.50
CA LEU A 53 -14.90 0.89 14.88
C LEU A 53 -13.94 2.02 15.28
N SER A 54 -13.03 2.41 14.38
CA SER A 54 -12.02 3.44 14.66
C SER A 54 -12.68 4.74 15.14
N ALA A 55 -12.17 5.27 16.25
CA ALA A 55 -12.62 6.52 16.84
C ALA A 55 -12.61 7.68 15.82
N PHE A 56 -11.68 7.66 14.86
CA PHE A 56 -11.59 8.67 13.81
C PHE A 56 -12.88 8.82 12.99
N ARG A 57 -13.66 7.74 12.78
CA ARG A 57 -14.94 7.82 12.04
C ARG A 57 -16.06 8.52 12.81
N ARG A 58 -15.89 8.74 14.12
CA ARG A 58 -16.85 9.41 14.99
C ARG A 58 -16.50 10.88 15.23
N ILE A 59 -15.32 11.32 14.78
CA ILE A 59 -14.87 12.70 14.93
C ILE A 59 -15.70 13.57 13.98
N PRO A 60 -16.36 14.63 14.47
CA PRO A 60 -17.02 15.61 13.61
C PRO A 60 -16.05 16.21 12.59
N GLN A 61 -16.54 16.60 11.43
CA GLN A 61 -15.68 17.10 10.35
C GLN A 61 -14.97 18.40 10.72
N GLU A 62 -15.60 19.20 11.58
CA GLU A 62 -15.08 20.45 12.12
C GLU A 62 -13.85 20.18 12.99
N ILE A 63 -13.92 19.18 13.86
CA ILE A 63 -12.80 18.79 14.72
C ILE A 63 -11.64 18.21 13.90
N LEU A 64 -11.94 17.46 12.83
CA LEU A 64 -10.90 17.04 11.87
C LEU A 64 -10.24 18.23 11.19
N GLY A 65 -11.01 19.27 10.84
CA GLY A 65 -10.50 20.52 10.29
C GLY A 65 -9.51 21.22 11.22
N GLU A 66 -9.88 21.38 12.49
CA GLU A 66 -9.01 21.96 13.52
C GLU A 66 -7.71 21.15 13.71
N ILE A 67 -7.81 19.82 13.72
CA ILE A 67 -6.64 18.93 13.77
C ILE A 67 -5.75 19.17 12.55
N PHE A 68 -6.32 19.25 11.35
CA PHE A 68 -5.54 19.49 10.14
C PHE A 68 -4.85 20.87 10.17
N LEU A 69 -5.52 21.90 10.68
CA LEU A 69 -4.94 23.23 10.82
C LEU A 69 -3.73 23.22 11.76
N TYR A 70 -3.85 22.52 12.88
CA TYR A 70 -2.75 22.35 13.81
C TYR A 70 -1.61 21.49 13.24
N ALA A 71 -1.96 20.44 12.50
CA ALA A 71 -1.01 19.43 12.01
C ALA A 71 -0.37 19.79 10.66
N CYS A 72 -0.78 20.86 9.99
CA CYS A 72 -0.30 21.23 8.66
C CYS A 72 0.72 22.38 8.73
N PRO A 73 2.04 22.09 8.84
CA PRO A 73 3.06 23.13 8.91
C PRO A 73 3.36 23.80 7.56
N SER A 74 2.91 23.25 6.43
CA SER A 74 3.15 23.83 5.09
C SER A 74 2.07 23.50 4.05
N GLU A 75 1.86 24.41 3.11
CA GLU A 75 0.77 24.43 2.11
C GLU A 75 0.72 23.18 1.22
N GLY A 76 1.86 22.53 0.95
CA GLY A 76 1.92 21.32 0.12
C GLY A 76 1.37 20.05 0.79
N GLN A 77 1.14 20.07 2.10
CA GLN A 77 0.67 18.90 2.85
C GLN A 77 -0.85 18.83 2.96
N VAL A 78 -1.55 19.94 2.73
CA VAL A 78 -3.02 20.03 2.81
C VAL A 78 -3.68 19.00 1.88
N VAL A 79 -3.15 18.88 0.65
CA VAL A 79 -3.65 17.92 -0.35
C VAL A 79 -3.52 16.47 0.15
N ARG A 80 -2.49 16.14 0.95
CA ARG A 80 -2.26 14.78 1.45
C ARG A 80 -3.35 14.33 2.40
N PHE A 81 -3.93 15.22 3.21
CA PHE A 81 -5.08 14.88 4.07
C PHE A 81 -6.28 14.40 3.24
N GLY A 82 -6.53 15.05 2.11
CA GLY A 82 -7.61 14.68 1.19
C GLY A 82 -7.43 13.35 0.46
N LEU A 83 -6.23 12.75 0.50
CA LEU A 83 -5.93 11.46 -0.12
C LEU A 83 -6.11 10.26 0.83
N VAL A 84 -6.36 10.50 2.12
CA VAL A 84 -6.50 9.43 3.11
C VAL A 84 -7.83 8.67 2.95
N CYS A 85 -8.95 9.40 2.95
CA CYS A 85 -10.28 8.82 2.72
C CYS A 85 -11.31 9.90 2.35
N ARG A 86 -12.53 9.48 1.99
CA ARG A 86 -13.63 10.40 1.63
C ARG A 86 -14.01 11.37 2.75
N MET A 87 -13.98 10.92 4.01
CA MET A 87 -14.31 11.77 5.16
C MET A 87 -13.25 12.85 5.39
N TRP A 88 -11.96 12.47 5.31
CA TRP A 88 -10.86 13.43 5.44
C TRP A 88 -10.89 14.44 4.30
N ARG A 89 -11.13 13.98 3.06
CA ARG A 89 -11.32 14.87 1.92
C ARG A 89 -12.44 15.90 2.15
N LYS A 90 -13.58 15.49 2.70
CA LYS A 90 -14.66 16.42 3.05
C LYS A 90 -14.21 17.44 4.09
N ALA A 91 -13.64 16.98 5.21
CA ALA A 91 -13.14 17.86 6.26
C ALA A 91 -12.07 18.85 5.74
N THR A 92 -11.11 18.39 4.94
CA THR A 92 -10.08 19.24 4.33
C THR A 92 -10.70 20.30 3.42
N LEU A 93 -11.65 19.93 2.55
CA LEU A 93 -12.30 20.88 1.62
C LEU A 93 -13.22 21.86 2.34
N SER A 94 -13.90 21.43 3.41
CA SER A 94 -14.79 22.28 4.21
C SER A 94 -14.04 23.26 5.12
N THR A 95 -12.78 22.99 5.42
CA THR A 95 -11.95 23.84 6.27
C THR A 95 -11.22 24.89 5.43
N HIS A 96 -11.91 25.99 5.12
CA HIS A 96 -11.39 27.07 4.25
C HIS A 96 -10.04 27.64 4.71
N GLN A 97 -9.76 27.65 6.01
CA GLN A 97 -8.50 28.13 6.59
C GLN A 97 -7.28 27.33 6.11
N LEU A 98 -7.45 26.07 5.70
CA LEU A 98 -6.37 25.26 5.12
C LEU A 98 -5.96 25.73 3.70
N TRP A 99 -6.79 26.55 3.06
CA TRP A 99 -6.64 26.96 1.66
C TRP A 99 -6.39 28.47 1.52
N THR A 100 -6.05 29.16 2.61
CA THR A 100 -5.77 30.61 2.58
C THR A 100 -4.56 30.94 1.72
N THR A 101 -3.62 30.00 1.59
CA THR A 101 -2.43 30.14 0.76
C THR A 101 -2.25 28.89 -0.10
N ILE A 102 -2.10 29.09 -1.40
CA ILE A 102 -1.90 28.02 -2.37
C ILE A 102 -0.64 28.33 -3.17
N ALA A 103 0.46 27.68 -2.83
CA ALA A 103 1.66 27.66 -3.64
C ALA A 103 1.47 26.82 -4.91
N ILE A 104 1.30 27.48 -6.05
CA ILE A 104 1.37 26.83 -7.37
C ILE A 104 2.83 26.82 -7.80
N SER A 105 3.55 25.74 -7.51
CA SER A 105 4.88 25.54 -8.06
C SER A 105 4.77 25.27 -9.56
N LYS A 106 5.44 26.10 -10.36
CA LYS A 106 5.42 26.04 -11.82
C LYS A 106 6.20 24.84 -12.33
N TRP A 107 5.57 23.67 -12.43
CA TRP A 107 6.15 22.49 -13.08
C TRP A 107 6.19 22.59 -14.62
N LEU A 108 6.00 23.78 -15.20
CA LEU A 108 5.72 24.00 -16.62
C LEU A 108 6.51 25.16 -17.27
N LEU A 109 7.68 25.55 -16.75
CA LEU A 109 8.66 26.32 -17.55
C LEU A 109 9.95 25.57 -17.84
N THR A 110 10.12 24.39 -17.28
CA THR A 110 11.23 23.48 -17.60
C THR A 110 10.66 22.19 -18.16
N PHE A 111 9.70 22.29 -19.09
CA PHE A 111 9.93 21.49 -20.29
C PHE A 111 11.18 22.11 -20.89
N ASP A 112 12.33 21.54 -20.52
CA ASP A 112 13.50 21.59 -21.38
C ASP A 112 12.95 21.40 -22.79
N LEU A 113 13.20 22.38 -23.64
CA LEU A 113 13.11 22.19 -25.07
C LEU A 113 14.10 21.08 -25.38
N ASP A 114 13.68 19.83 -25.22
CA ASP A 114 14.45 18.67 -25.66
C ASP A 114 14.67 18.93 -27.15
N PRO A 115 15.93 19.07 -27.60
CA PRO A 115 16.24 19.42 -28.97
C PRO A 115 15.63 18.44 -29.98
N ARG A 116 15.24 17.23 -29.54
CA ARG A 116 14.55 16.23 -30.36
C ARG A 116 13.15 16.65 -30.82
N TYR A 117 12.51 17.63 -30.16
CA TYR A 117 11.20 18.16 -30.59
C TYR A 117 11.28 19.48 -31.36
N LEU A 118 12.46 20.09 -31.48
CA LEU A 118 12.67 21.30 -32.31
C LEU A 118 12.58 21.01 -33.83
N GLY A 119 12.57 19.74 -34.24
CA GLY A 119 12.39 19.33 -35.63
C GLY A 119 10.97 19.46 -36.18
N TYR A 120 9.97 19.79 -35.34
CA TYR A 120 8.55 19.87 -35.75
C TYR A 120 8.00 21.30 -35.87
N LEU A 121 8.79 22.33 -35.54
CA LEU A 121 8.44 23.72 -35.85
C LEU A 121 9.15 24.13 -37.14
N GLY A 122 8.62 23.63 -38.25
CA GLY A 122 8.94 24.09 -39.60
C GLY A 122 8.56 25.56 -39.75
N TRP A 123 9.50 26.45 -39.44
CA TRP A 123 9.46 27.83 -39.90
C TRP A 123 10.34 27.93 -41.14
N ASN A 124 9.67 27.93 -42.29
CA ASN A 124 10.22 28.50 -43.51
C ASN A 124 10.61 29.96 -43.23
N LEU A 125 11.88 30.30 -43.38
CA LEU A 125 12.30 31.67 -43.62
C LEU A 125 12.67 31.78 -45.12
N PRO A 126 12.06 32.70 -45.89
CA PRO A 126 12.43 32.88 -47.29
C PRO A 126 13.78 33.61 -47.41
N ALA A 127 14.35 33.45 -48.62
CA ALA A 127 15.69 33.79 -49.10
C ALA A 127 16.34 35.08 -48.59
#